data_AF-A0A7S2GZ29-F1
#
_entry.id   AF-A0A7S2GZ29-F1
#
_cell.length_a   1.000
_cell.length_b   1.000
_cell.length_c   1.000
_cell.angle_alpha   90.00
_cell.angle_beta   90.00
_cell.angle_gamma   90.00
#
_symmetry.space_group_name_H-M   'P 1'
#
loop_
_entity.id
_entity.type
_entity.pdbx_description
1 polymer ?
#
loop_
_entity_poly.entity_id
_entity_poly.type
_entity_poly.pdbx_seq_one_letter_code
_entity_poly.pdbx_strand_id
1 'polypeptide(L)'
;MGKGGCDNKIVDPAVVQITPPPPTAEEVEQSSPNPPPQPPTSRPLTKITPSLLSTKNTTSECWIAYEGSVYDITHWLSKHPGGMRCIMSAAGQDATCVMNSLHKPETLAKHMRRIRRVGVLDVGKEEEQSEATKRAAAMAEDFAKLNDRLIKEGWYVFKPQLYWAVIMRVTAFLVLGVRLVLHGGGKWRQEDESLSGGYDATSLACLLVGSTLLGLFFQNVAFMGHDAGHFSITGSLTYDFYIGLILGNTLTGIDLGWW
;
A
#
# COMPACT_ATOMS: atom_id res chain seq x y z
N MET A 1 -25.00 9.20 33.51
CA MET A 1 -26.35 8.66 33.26
C MET A 1 -26.46 8.39 31.77
N GLY A 2 -26.81 7.23 31.21
CA GLY A 2 -26.98 5.86 31.67
C GLY A 2 -26.81 4.96 30.43
N LYS A 3 -26.32 3.73 30.63
CA LYS A 3 -26.22 2.69 29.59
C LYS A 3 -27.63 2.25 29.15
N GLY A 4 -27.77 1.80 27.91
CA GLY A 4 -28.99 1.15 27.43
C GLY A 4 -28.77 0.48 26.09
N GLY A 5 -28.17 -0.71 26.12
CA GLY A 5 -28.28 -1.66 25.01
C GLY A 5 -29.66 -2.32 25.05
N CYS A 6 -30.21 -2.63 23.88
CA CYS A 6 -31.33 -3.56 23.74
C CYS A 6 -31.02 -4.50 22.59
N ASP A 7 -30.60 -5.71 22.97
CA ASP A 7 -30.60 -6.92 22.17
C ASP A 7 -32.04 -7.27 21.80
N ASN A 8 -32.35 -7.36 20.50
CA ASN A 8 -33.57 -8.01 20.03
C ASN A 8 -33.21 -9.39 19.46
N LYS A 9 -33.21 -10.40 20.33
CA LYS A 9 -33.30 -11.80 19.93
C LYS A 9 -34.74 -12.10 19.55
N ILE A 10 -34.96 -12.37 18.28
CA ILE A 10 -36.21 -12.98 17.79
C ILE A 10 -36.11 -14.48 18.10
N VAL A 11 -37.15 -14.98 18.77
CA VAL A 11 -37.28 -16.35 19.26
C VAL A 11 -37.98 -17.19 18.19
N ASP A 12 -37.37 -18.32 17.81
CA ASP A 12 -37.96 -19.33 16.93
C ASP A 12 -39.08 -20.11 17.65
N PRO A 13 -40.23 -20.38 17.01
CA PRO A 13 -41.27 -21.21 17.59
C PRO A 13 -41.03 -22.71 17.33
N ALA A 14 -40.98 -23.46 18.44
CA ALA A 14 -41.46 -24.82 18.63
C ALA A 14 -41.24 -25.87 17.52
N VAL A 15 -40.23 -26.73 17.73
CA VAL A 15 -40.25 -28.11 17.23
C VAL A 15 -40.31 -29.06 18.44
N VAL A 16 -41.30 -29.94 18.39
CA VAL A 16 -41.76 -30.88 19.41
C VAL A 16 -40.67 -31.89 19.80
N GLN A 17 -40.39 -32.00 21.10
CA GLN A 17 -39.56 -33.07 21.66
C GLN A 17 -40.41 -34.33 21.87
N ILE A 18 -39.95 -35.44 21.31
CA ILE A 18 -40.37 -36.79 21.69
C ILE A 18 -39.19 -37.42 22.42
N THR A 19 -39.31 -37.63 23.73
CA THR A 19 -38.30 -38.36 24.51
C THR A 19 -38.67 -39.86 24.57
N PRO A 20 -37.74 -40.79 24.29
CA PRO A 20 -37.94 -42.20 24.55
C PRO A 20 -37.79 -42.52 26.06
N PRO A 21 -38.40 -43.61 26.56
CA PRO A 21 -38.35 -43.99 27.98
C PRO A 21 -36.94 -44.44 28.42
N PRO A 22 -36.64 -44.39 29.73
CA PRO A 22 -35.31 -44.69 30.25
C PRO A 22 -34.98 -46.19 30.12
N PRO A 23 -33.72 -46.56 29.80
CA PRO A 23 -33.30 -47.95 29.71
C PRO A 23 -33.16 -48.59 31.10
N THR A 24 -33.53 -49.86 31.19
CA THR A 24 -33.43 -50.73 32.37
C THR A 24 -31.97 -51.01 32.75
N ALA A 25 -31.69 -51.17 34.03
CA ALA A 25 -30.36 -51.21 34.65
C ALA A 25 -29.45 -52.42 34.32
N GLU A 26 -29.70 -53.18 33.24
CA GLU A 26 -28.94 -54.40 32.89
C GLU A 26 -28.07 -54.27 31.63
N GLU A 27 -28.02 -53.10 30.97
CA GLU A 27 -27.25 -52.91 29.73
C GLU A 27 -26.00 -52.01 29.89
N VAL A 28 -25.50 -51.85 31.12
CA VAL A 28 -24.38 -50.94 31.45
C VAL A 28 -22.99 -51.58 31.31
N GLU A 29 -22.89 -52.87 30.97
CA GLU A 29 -21.62 -53.59 31.12
C GLU A 29 -21.14 -54.30 29.84
N GLN A 30 -20.93 -53.56 28.74
CA GLN A 30 -19.98 -53.92 27.65
C GLN A 30 -19.96 -52.92 26.47
N SER A 31 -19.34 -51.75 26.65
CA SER A 31 -18.69 -51.05 25.52
C SER A 31 -17.82 -49.92 26.04
N SER A 32 -16.51 -50.15 26.17
CA SER A 32 -15.55 -49.04 26.31
C SER A 32 -15.57 -48.21 25.03
N PRO A 33 -15.81 -46.89 25.09
CA PRO A 33 -15.71 -46.05 23.90
C PRO A 33 -14.23 -45.86 23.55
N ASN A 34 -13.87 -46.20 22.32
CA ASN A 34 -12.59 -45.81 21.71
C ASN A 34 -12.39 -44.29 21.87
N PRO A 35 -11.15 -43.82 22.10
CA PRO A 35 -10.88 -42.40 22.18
C PRO A 35 -11.33 -41.70 20.89
N PRO A 36 -11.88 -40.48 20.98
CA PRO A 36 -12.36 -39.74 19.82
C PRO A 36 -11.26 -39.61 18.77
N PRO A 37 -11.60 -39.63 17.46
CA PRO A 37 -10.63 -39.46 16.40
C PRO A 37 -9.89 -38.14 16.62
N GLN A 38 -8.58 -38.24 16.84
CA GLN A 38 -7.75 -37.07 17.02
C GLN A 38 -7.90 -36.17 15.78
N PRO A 39 -7.96 -34.84 15.95
CA PRO A 39 -7.91 -33.91 14.82
C PRO A 39 -6.70 -34.28 13.94
N PRO A 40 -6.80 -34.17 12.60
CA PRO A 40 -5.74 -34.61 11.69
C PRO A 40 -4.41 -34.06 12.19
N THR A 41 -3.53 -34.99 12.57
CA THR A 41 -2.20 -34.69 13.08
C THR A 41 -1.53 -33.72 12.10
N SER A 42 -1.30 -32.49 12.55
CA SER A 42 -0.64 -31.47 11.75
C SER A 42 0.69 -32.03 11.29
N ARG A 43 0.83 -32.27 9.98
CA ARG A 43 2.08 -32.74 9.37
C ARG A 43 3.22 -31.85 9.90
N PRO A 44 4.32 -32.43 10.43
CA PRO A 44 5.42 -31.62 10.96
C PRO A 44 5.86 -30.64 9.88
N LEU A 45 5.75 -29.34 10.18
CA LEU A 45 6.06 -28.29 9.22
C LEU A 45 7.55 -28.37 8.89
N THR A 46 7.88 -28.45 7.60
CA THR A 46 9.26 -28.45 7.14
C THR A 46 9.94 -27.16 7.60
N LYS A 47 11.06 -27.30 8.31
CA LYS A 47 11.88 -26.17 8.73
C LYS A 47 12.76 -25.72 7.56
N ILE A 48 12.74 -24.43 7.27
CA ILE A 48 13.49 -23.82 6.17
C ILE A 48 14.48 -22.83 6.78
N THR A 49 15.76 -22.96 6.44
CA THR A 49 16.80 -22.02 6.90
C THR A 49 16.81 -20.75 6.03
N PRO A 50 17.26 -19.59 6.56
CA PRO A 50 17.44 -18.37 5.77
C PRO A 50 18.37 -18.58 4.56
N SER A 51 19.41 -19.40 4.72
CA SER A 51 20.32 -19.78 3.65
C SER A 51 19.66 -20.58 2.53
N LEU A 52 18.69 -21.45 2.84
CA LEU A 52 17.93 -22.16 1.81
C LEU A 52 16.93 -21.21 1.14
N LEU A 53 16.27 -20.36 1.92
CA LEU A 53 15.32 -19.39 1.41
C LEU A 53 15.97 -18.45 0.37
N SER A 54 17.18 -17.94 0.65
CA SER A 54 17.88 -17.02 -0.24
C SER A 54 18.25 -17.60 -1.60
N THR A 55 18.35 -18.94 -1.72
CA THR A 55 18.57 -19.61 -3.02
C THR A 55 17.32 -19.64 -3.90
N LYS A 56 16.13 -19.47 -3.32
CA LYS A 56 14.83 -19.54 -4.00
C LYS A 56 14.38 -18.15 -4.45
N ASN A 57 15.22 -17.51 -5.27
CA ASN A 57 15.10 -16.12 -5.70
C ASN A 57 14.91 -15.95 -7.22
N THR A 58 14.50 -17.00 -7.93
CA THR A 58 14.34 -16.97 -9.40
C THR A 58 12.88 -16.99 -9.81
N THR A 59 12.55 -16.57 -11.03
CA THR A 59 11.16 -16.58 -11.52
C THR A 59 10.56 -17.98 -11.63
N SER A 60 11.38 -19.02 -11.79
CA SER A 60 10.98 -20.43 -11.83
C SER A 60 10.86 -21.07 -10.45
N GLU A 61 11.51 -20.51 -9.43
CA GLU A 61 11.46 -20.95 -8.04
C GLU A 61 11.61 -19.74 -7.11
N CYS A 62 10.48 -19.15 -6.73
CA CYS A 62 10.42 -17.93 -5.93
C CYS A 62 9.67 -18.16 -4.63
N TRP A 63 10.39 -18.10 -3.51
CA TRP A 63 9.81 -18.23 -2.18
C TRP A 63 9.96 -16.94 -1.40
N ILE A 64 9.01 -16.69 -0.49
CA ILE A 64 9.05 -15.57 0.45
C ILE A 64 8.72 -16.06 1.85
N ALA A 65 9.29 -15.44 2.87
CA ALA A 65 8.83 -15.60 4.24
C ALA A 65 7.84 -14.49 4.61
N TYR A 66 6.79 -14.87 5.33
CA TYR A 66 5.77 -13.99 5.87
C TYR A 66 5.31 -14.53 7.22
N GLU A 67 5.40 -13.71 8.27
CA GLU A 67 5.02 -14.06 9.65
C GLU A 67 5.61 -15.41 10.11
N GLY A 68 6.90 -15.61 9.85
CA GLY A 68 7.63 -16.83 10.20
C GLY A 68 7.29 -18.08 9.37
N SER A 69 6.46 -17.95 8.35
CA SER A 69 6.09 -19.04 7.44
C SER A 69 6.64 -18.82 6.04
N VAL A 70 7.10 -19.88 5.38
CA VAL A 70 7.63 -19.81 4.01
C VAL A 70 6.57 -20.23 3.01
N TYR A 71 6.40 -19.42 1.97
CA TYR A 71 5.40 -19.58 0.92
C TYR A 71 6.06 -19.64 -0.46
N ASP A 72 5.57 -20.54 -1.31
CA ASP A 72 5.97 -20.63 -2.71
C ASP A 72 5.02 -19.79 -3.56
N ILE A 73 5.53 -18.66 -4.07
CA ILE A 73 4.78 -17.68 -4.85
C ILE A 73 5.01 -17.81 -6.35
N THR A 74 5.77 -18.80 -6.81
CA THR A 74 6.19 -18.98 -8.21
C THR A 74 5.02 -18.86 -9.20
N HIS A 75 3.92 -19.58 -8.96
CA HIS A 75 2.73 -19.55 -9.82
C HIS A 75 1.86 -18.30 -9.67
N TRP A 76 2.12 -17.48 -8.64
CA TRP A 76 1.38 -16.26 -8.36
C TRP A 76 2.11 -15.01 -8.87
N LEU A 77 3.41 -15.08 -9.17
CA LEU A 77 4.22 -13.97 -9.68
C LEU A 77 3.55 -13.22 -10.85
N SER A 78 3.04 -13.95 -11.85
CA SER A 78 2.38 -13.37 -13.03
C SER A 78 0.98 -12.81 -12.77
N LYS A 79 0.39 -13.14 -11.61
CA LYS A 79 -0.95 -12.72 -11.19
C LYS A 79 -0.92 -11.60 -10.15
N HIS A 80 0.28 -11.18 -9.72
CA HIS A 80 0.43 -10.12 -8.73
C HIS A 80 -0.03 -8.78 -9.33
N PRO A 81 -1.02 -8.09 -8.73
CA PRO A 81 -1.51 -6.82 -9.24
C PRO A 81 -0.44 -5.72 -9.34
N GLY A 82 0.52 -5.70 -8.40
CA GLY A 82 1.66 -4.78 -8.46
C GLY A 82 2.76 -5.20 -9.44
N GLY A 83 2.52 -6.24 -10.24
CA GLY A 83 3.47 -6.74 -11.23
C GLY A 83 4.57 -7.64 -10.64
N MET A 84 5.16 -8.45 -11.53
CA MET A 84 6.19 -9.44 -11.15
C MET A 84 7.49 -8.77 -10.67
N ARG A 85 7.89 -7.64 -11.26
CA ARG A 85 9.17 -6.98 -10.93
C ARG A 85 9.23 -6.53 -9.46
N CYS A 86 8.13 -6.02 -8.92
CA CYS A 86 8.07 -5.53 -7.55
C CYS A 86 8.28 -6.65 -6.53
N ILE A 87 7.61 -7.80 -6.72
CA ILE A 87 7.71 -8.93 -5.79
C ILE A 87 9.06 -9.65 -5.88
N MET A 88 9.71 -9.64 -7.04
CA MET A 88 11.04 -10.24 -7.20
C MET A 88 12.13 -9.58 -6.35
N SER A 89 11.94 -8.32 -5.92
CA SER A 89 12.87 -7.66 -5.00
C SER A 89 12.90 -8.31 -3.61
N ALA A 90 11.81 -8.97 -3.20
CA ALA A 90 11.67 -9.68 -1.94
C ALA A 90 11.86 -11.21 -2.09
N ALA A 91 12.21 -11.68 -3.28
CA ALA A 91 12.38 -13.11 -3.55
C ALA A 91 13.53 -13.68 -2.72
N GLY A 92 13.27 -14.79 -2.03
CA GLY A 92 14.21 -15.44 -1.13
C GLY A 92 14.49 -14.68 0.17
N GLN A 93 13.60 -13.75 0.57
CA GLN A 93 13.75 -12.94 1.78
C GLN A 93 12.51 -13.01 2.67
N ASP A 94 12.63 -12.50 3.90
CA ASP A 94 11.48 -12.20 4.74
C ASP A 94 10.82 -10.90 4.26
N ALA A 95 9.63 -11.06 3.69
CA ALA A 95 8.84 -9.99 3.10
C ALA A 95 7.81 -9.42 4.08
N THR A 96 7.77 -9.86 5.35
CA THR A 96 6.73 -9.49 6.32
C THR A 96 6.52 -7.97 6.42
N CYS A 97 7.61 -7.21 6.59
CA CYS A 97 7.54 -5.76 6.72
C CYS A 97 7.00 -5.09 5.44
N VAL A 98 7.53 -5.46 4.28
CA VAL A 98 7.13 -4.90 2.98
C VAL A 98 5.67 -5.25 2.67
N MET A 99 5.26 -6.49 2.93
CA MET A 99 3.89 -6.94 2.70
C MET A 99 2.91 -6.17 3.57
N ASN A 100 3.18 -6.05 4.87
CA ASN A 100 2.33 -5.30 5.80
C ASN A 100 2.28 -3.79 5.50
N SER A 101 3.33 -3.24 4.89
CA SER A 101 3.40 -1.82 4.54
C SER A 101 2.63 -1.48 3.25
N LEU A 102 2.60 -2.39 2.29
CA LEU A 102 2.02 -2.15 0.95
C LEU A 102 0.62 -2.74 0.77
N HIS A 103 0.16 -3.60 1.67
CA HIS A 103 -1.10 -4.33 1.51
C HIS A 103 -1.95 -4.27 2.76
N LYS A 104 -3.27 -4.19 2.55
CA LYS A 104 -4.24 -4.33 3.63
C LYS A 104 -4.23 -5.77 4.19
N PRO A 105 -4.38 -5.96 5.51
CA PRO A 105 -4.37 -7.28 6.14
C PRO A 105 -5.39 -8.25 5.54
N GLU A 106 -6.57 -7.75 5.15
CA GLU A 106 -7.63 -8.58 4.56
C GLU A 106 -7.23 -9.13 3.19
N THR A 107 -6.54 -8.32 2.38
CA THR A 107 -6.01 -8.72 1.08
C THR A 107 -4.93 -9.79 1.24
N LEU A 108 -3.99 -9.59 2.17
CA LEU A 108 -2.96 -10.57 2.47
C LEU A 108 -3.59 -11.89 2.95
N ALA A 109 -4.49 -11.84 3.92
CA ALA A 109 -5.17 -13.03 4.44
C ALA A 109 -5.90 -13.81 3.33
N LYS A 110 -6.56 -13.12 2.40
CA LYS A 110 -7.26 -13.75 1.27
C LYS A 110 -6.31 -14.46 0.31
N HIS A 111 -5.18 -13.85 -0.03
CA HIS A 111 -4.23 -14.39 -1.00
C HIS A 111 -3.32 -15.45 -0.39
N MET A 112 -2.80 -15.22 0.82
CA MET A 112 -1.90 -16.15 1.51
C MET A 112 -2.56 -17.47 1.87
N ARG A 113 -3.90 -17.50 2.05
CA ARG A 113 -4.67 -18.74 2.20
C ARG A 113 -4.68 -19.63 0.95
N ARG A 114 -4.48 -19.04 -0.23
CA ARG A 114 -4.50 -19.74 -1.54
C ARG A 114 -3.10 -20.13 -2.02
N ILE A 115 -2.09 -19.42 -1.53
CA ILE A 115 -0.69 -19.67 -1.87
C ILE A 115 -0.19 -20.87 -1.05
N ARG A 116 0.62 -21.72 -1.67
CA ARG A 116 1.15 -22.92 -1.03
C ARG A 116 2.15 -22.53 0.06
N ARG A 117 1.83 -22.88 1.31
CA ARG A 117 2.79 -22.85 2.43
C ARG A 117 3.74 -24.04 2.29
N VAL A 118 5.04 -23.76 2.24
CA VAL A 118 6.11 -24.76 2.15
C VAL A 118 6.53 -25.23 3.54
N GLY A 119 6.65 -24.30 4.49
CA GLY A 119 7.23 -24.60 5.80
C GLY A 119 7.22 -23.42 6.75
N VAL A 120 8.05 -23.54 7.79
CA VAL A 120 8.31 -22.51 8.81
C VAL A 120 9.77 -22.08 8.68
N LEU A 121 10.00 -20.77 8.76
CA LEU A 121 11.34 -20.20 8.76
C LEU A 121 12.01 -20.48 10.11
N ASP A 122 13.14 -21.19 10.08
CA ASP A 122 13.95 -21.49 11.26
C ASP A 122 15.21 -20.63 11.22
N VAL A 123 15.10 -19.42 11.77
CA VAL A 123 16.25 -18.52 11.96
C VAL A 123 17.00 -19.04 13.18
N GLY A 124 18.21 -19.54 13.00
CA GLY A 124 19.00 -20.09 14.11
C GLY A 124 19.20 -19.04 15.21
N LYS A 125 19.25 -19.46 16.48
CA LYS A 125 19.36 -18.57 17.64
C LYS A 125 20.53 -17.59 17.57
N GLU A 126 21.64 -17.99 16.95
CA GLU A 126 22.82 -17.16 16.76
C GLU A 126 22.59 -16.04 15.72
N GLU A 127 21.88 -16.34 14.64
CA GLU A 127 21.55 -15.41 13.57
C GLU A 127 20.45 -14.43 14.00
N GLU A 128 19.50 -14.91 14.81
CA GLU A 128 18.47 -14.09 15.46
C GLU A 128 19.10 -13.05 16.41
N GLN A 129 20.18 -13.42 17.10
CA GLN A 129 20.91 -12.54 18.02
C GLN A 129 22.00 -11.69 17.34
N SER A 130 22.16 -11.77 16.02
CA SER A 130 23.13 -10.93 15.32
C SER A 130 22.76 -9.44 15.47
N GLU A 131 23.79 -8.59 15.59
CA GLU A 131 23.57 -7.13 15.69
C GLU A 131 22.86 -6.55 14.46
N ALA A 132 23.09 -7.14 13.28
CA ALA A 132 22.38 -6.76 12.06
C ALA A 132 20.88 -7.05 12.16
N THR A 133 20.50 -8.25 12.64
CA THR A 133 19.11 -8.67 12.84
C THR A 133 18.42 -7.80 13.88
N LYS A 134 19.07 -7.54 15.03
CA LYS A 134 18.55 -6.65 16.07
C LYS A 134 18.33 -5.22 15.56
N ARG A 135 19.28 -4.67 14.80
CA ARG A 135 19.15 -3.33 14.22
C ARG A 135 18.01 -3.25 13.20
N ALA A 136 17.84 -4.27 12.36
CA ALA A 136 16.73 -4.35 11.43
C ALA A 136 15.37 -4.45 12.16
N ALA A 137 15.29 -5.27 13.21
CA ALA A 137 14.09 -5.40 14.04
C ALA A 137 13.73 -4.08 14.76
N ALA A 138 14.72 -3.40 15.35
CA ALA A 138 14.52 -2.10 15.98
C ALA A 138 14.01 -1.05 14.99
N MET A 139 14.59 -1.01 13.78
CA MET A 139 14.14 -0.10 12.73
C MET A 139 12.71 -0.41 12.25
N ALA A 140 12.34 -1.69 12.14
CA ALA A 140 10.98 -2.10 11.80
C ALA A 140 9.98 -1.71 12.90
N GLU A 141 10.35 -1.85 14.17
CA GLU A 141 9.54 -1.43 15.31
C GLU A 141 9.34 0.10 15.33
N ASP A 142 10.42 0.86 15.09
CA ASP A 142 10.35 2.33 15.01
C ASP A 142 9.45 2.79 13.86
N PHE A 143 9.53 2.13 12.69
CA PHE A 143 8.64 2.42 11.56
C PHE A 143 7.18 2.10 11.89
N ALA A 144 6.91 0.98 12.56
CA ALA A 144 5.55 0.61 12.99
C ALA A 144 4.97 1.66 13.96
N LYS A 145 5.75 2.08 14.96
CA LYS A 145 5.36 3.15 15.89
C LYS A 145 5.10 4.47 15.18
N LEU A 146 5.92 4.82 14.19
CA LEU A 146 5.72 6.03 13.38
C LEU A 146 4.42 5.94 12.59
N ASN A 147 4.18 4.82 11.90
CA ASN A 147 2.97 4.60 11.13
C ASN A 147 1.70 4.68 12.01
N ASP A 148 1.72 4.06 13.19
CA ASP A 148 0.60 4.12 14.14
C ASP A 148 0.31 5.56 14.59
N ARG A 149 1.37 6.35 14.84
CA ARG A 149 1.22 7.77 15.15
C ARG A 149 0.61 8.54 13.98
N LEU A 150 1.08 8.32 12.76
CA LEU A 150 0.59 9.00 11.56
C LEU A 150 -0.90 8.67 11.29
N ILE A 151 -1.30 7.41 11.48
CA ILE A 151 -2.70 6.98 11.41
C ILE A 151 -3.52 7.70 12.48
N LYS A 152 -3.06 7.70 13.74
CA LYS A 152 -3.78 8.32 14.87
C LYS A 152 -3.95 9.83 14.69
N GLU A 153 -2.94 10.51 14.15
CA GLU A 153 -2.98 11.93 13.84
C GLU A 153 -3.77 12.24 12.55
N GLY A 154 -4.24 11.21 11.83
CA GLY A 154 -5.05 11.35 10.63
C GLY A 154 -4.29 11.94 9.44
N TRP A 155 -3.00 11.63 9.30
CA TRP A 155 -2.19 12.07 8.15
C TRP A 155 -2.57 11.38 6.85
N TYR A 156 -3.11 10.15 6.91
CA TYR A 156 -3.59 9.41 5.75
C TYR A 156 -5.05 9.73 5.38
N VAL A 157 -5.70 10.66 6.09
CA VAL A 157 -7.09 11.04 5.81
C VAL A 157 -7.09 12.18 4.79
N PHE A 158 -7.89 12.03 3.72
CA PHE A 158 -8.07 13.05 2.71
C PHE A 158 -8.61 14.35 3.32
N LYS A 159 -7.89 15.46 3.12
CA LYS A 159 -8.19 16.80 3.66
C LYS A 159 -8.43 17.77 2.50
N PRO A 160 -9.68 17.93 2.02
CA PRO A 160 -9.98 18.70 0.80
C PRO A 160 -9.52 20.16 0.88
N GLN A 161 -9.51 20.76 2.07
CA GLN A 161 -9.04 22.12 2.31
C GLN A 161 -7.57 22.34 1.93
N LEU A 162 -6.70 21.34 2.16
CA LEU A 162 -5.29 21.43 1.80
C LEU A 162 -5.13 21.41 0.29
N TYR A 163 -5.86 20.52 -0.39
CA TYR A 163 -5.86 20.44 -1.84
C TYR A 163 -6.43 21.71 -2.47
N TRP A 164 -7.45 22.32 -1.87
CA TRP A 164 -7.97 23.60 -2.35
C TRP A 164 -6.94 24.71 -2.22
N ALA A 165 -6.20 24.78 -1.10
CA ALA A 165 -5.09 25.72 -0.96
C ALA A 165 -3.98 25.49 -1.99
N VAL A 166 -3.65 24.22 -2.30
CA VAL A 166 -2.70 23.86 -3.35
C VAL A 166 -3.21 24.31 -4.73
N ILE A 167 -4.47 24.02 -5.07
CA ILE A 167 -5.09 24.43 -6.34
C ILE A 167 -5.03 25.94 -6.49
N MET A 168 -5.46 26.69 -5.47
CA MET A 168 -5.40 28.16 -5.49
C MET A 168 -3.97 28.68 -5.71
N ARG A 169 -2.98 28.06 -5.05
CA ARG A 169 -1.57 28.42 -5.20
C ARG A 169 -1.03 28.15 -6.60
N VAL A 170 -1.28 26.96 -7.17
CA VAL A 170 -0.79 26.62 -8.51
C VAL A 170 -1.51 27.43 -9.59
N THR A 171 -2.81 27.71 -9.42
CA THR A 171 -3.55 28.62 -10.31
C THR A 171 -2.97 30.03 -10.25
N ALA A 172 -2.60 30.53 -9.06
CA ALA A 172 -1.94 31.83 -8.93
C ALA A 172 -0.58 31.87 -9.66
N PHE A 173 0.23 30.81 -9.54
CA PHE A 173 1.49 30.70 -10.29
C PHE A 173 1.28 30.70 -11.80
N LEU A 174 0.28 29.95 -12.30
CA LEU A 174 -0.05 29.92 -13.72
C LEU A 174 -0.48 31.29 -14.22
N VAL A 175 -1.47 31.91 -13.56
CA VAL A 175 -2.05 33.19 -14.00
C VAL A 175 -1.02 34.30 -13.95
N LEU A 176 -0.29 34.42 -12.83
CA LEU A 176 0.74 35.45 -12.67
C LEU A 176 1.93 35.21 -13.60
N GLY A 177 2.38 33.96 -13.73
CA GLY A 177 3.48 33.56 -14.60
C GLY A 177 3.19 33.91 -16.06
N VAL A 178 2.06 33.46 -16.59
CA VAL A 178 1.63 33.78 -17.96
C VAL A 178 1.48 35.29 -18.14
N ARG A 179 0.86 35.99 -17.19
CA ARG A 179 0.67 37.44 -17.30
C ARG A 179 1.98 38.21 -17.39
N LEU A 180 2.98 37.83 -16.58
CA LEU A 180 4.31 38.45 -16.58
C LEU A 180 5.11 38.12 -17.84
N VAL A 181 5.04 36.86 -18.31
CA VAL A 181 5.69 36.46 -19.57
C VAL A 181 5.11 37.24 -20.75
N LEU A 182 3.77 37.34 -20.84
CA LEU A 182 3.12 38.12 -21.90
C LEU A 182 3.42 39.62 -21.80
N HIS A 183 3.55 40.16 -20.58
CA HIS A 183 3.93 41.55 -20.39
C HIS A 183 5.37 41.84 -20.80
N GLY A 184 6.33 41.03 -20.34
CA GLY A 184 7.75 41.18 -20.68
C GLY A 184 8.06 40.88 -22.14
N GLY A 185 7.39 39.88 -22.72
CA GLY A 185 7.54 39.52 -24.13
C GLY A 185 6.81 40.47 -25.08
N GLY A 186 5.70 41.09 -24.65
CA GLY A 186 4.95 42.06 -25.47
C GLY A 186 5.75 43.32 -25.79
N LYS A 187 6.66 43.73 -24.90
CA LYS A 187 7.54 44.89 -25.10
C LYS A 187 8.69 44.62 -26.09
N TRP A 188 9.14 43.37 -26.24
CA TRP A 188 10.14 42.99 -27.24
C TRP A 188 9.65 43.21 -28.68
N ARG A 189 8.32 43.22 -28.90
CA ARG A 189 7.73 43.30 -30.24
C ARG A 189 7.65 44.73 -30.80
N GLN A 190 7.94 45.77 -30.02
CA GLN A 190 7.63 47.15 -30.42
C GLN A 190 8.82 48.06 -30.77
N GLU A 191 10.06 47.72 -30.43
CA GLU A 191 11.20 48.62 -30.67
C GLU A 191 12.39 47.88 -31.31
N ASP A 192 12.64 48.26 -32.57
CA ASP A 192 13.82 48.06 -33.42
C ASP A 192 14.26 46.63 -33.80
N GLU A 193 14.24 46.38 -35.12
CA GLU A 193 14.80 45.24 -35.88
C GLU A 193 16.32 44.99 -35.69
N SER A 194 16.96 45.64 -34.72
CA SER A 194 18.38 45.40 -34.44
C SER A 194 18.51 44.23 -33.47
N LEU A 195 19.36 43.25 -33.83
CA LEU A 195 19.73 42.10 -33.01
C LEU A 195 20.37 42.48 -31.65
N SER A 196 20.61 43.77 -31.41
CA SER A 196 21.16 44.39 -30.20
C SER A 196 20.15 45.14 -29.33
N GLY A 197 18.86 45.17 -29.71
CA GLY A 197 17.77 45.75 -28.91
C GLY A 197 17.51 44.91 -27.66
N GLY A 198 18.36 45.05 -26.66
CA GLY A 198 18.27 44.32 -25.40
C GLY A 198 16.97 44.60 -24.66
N TYR A 199 16.44 43.60 -23.97
CA TYR A 199 15.30 43.78 -23.06
C TYR A 199 15.58 44.92 -22.08
N ASP A 200 14.62 45.84 -21.90
CA ASP A 200 14.66 46.74 -20.75
C ASP A 200 14.69 45.88 -19.46
N ALA A 201 15.33 46.40 -18.40
CA ALA A 201 15.51 45.64 -17.16
C ALA A 201 14.19 45.13 -16.58
N THR A 202 13.09 45.85 -16.84
CA THR A 202 11.74 45.50 -16.41
C THR A 202 11.19 44.29 -17.18
N SER A 203 11.36 44.25 -18.50
CA SER A 203 10.92 43.17 -19.38
C SER A 203 11.70 41.90 -19.08
N LEU A 204 13.02 42.02 -18.89
CA LEU A 204 13.85 40.90 -18.49
C LEU A 204 13.42 40.36 -17.11
N ALA A 205 13.17 41.23 -16.13
CA ALA A 205 12.67 40.82 -14.82
C ALA A 205 11.31 40.12 -14.92
N CYS A 206 10.37 40.66 -15.70
CA CYS A 206 9.06 40.04 -15.93
C CYS A 206 9.20 38.65 -16.59
N LEU A 207 10.09 38.50 -17.56
CA LEU A 207 10.35 37.20 -18.20
C LEU A 207 10.96 36.20 -17.22
N LEU A 208 11.95 36.60 -16.42
CA LEU A 208 12.60 35.71 -15.46
C LEU A 208 11.65 35.28 -14.35
N VAL A 209 10.94 36.22 -13.74
CA VAL A 209 9.96 35.93 -12.67
C VAL A 209 8.80 35.13 -13.24
N GLY A 210 8.26 35.53 -14.40
CA GLY A 210 7.16 34.83 -15.06
C GLY A 210 7.51 33.39 -15.43
N SER A 211 8.70 33.17 -16.00
CA SER A 211 9.19 31.83 -16.34
C SER A 211 9.45 30.98 -15.10
N THR A 212 9.97 31.57 -14.02
CA THR A 212 10.17 30.87 -12.74
C THR A 212 8.84 30.41 -12.15
N LEU A 213 7.82 31.28 -12.14
CA LEU A 213 6.49 30.94 -11.66
C LEU A 213 5.84 29.85 -12.52
N LEU A 214 6.02 29.89 -13.84
CA LEU A 214 5.52 28.86 -14.74
C LEU A 214 6.23 27.52 -14.53
N GLY A 215 7.55 27.54 -14.28
CA GLY A 215 8.32 26.36 -13.89
C GLY A 215 7.83 25.76 -12.57
N LEU A 216 7.59 26.60 -11.56
CA LEU A 216 7.01 26.15 -10.28
C LEU A 216 5.62 25.55 -10.47
N PHE A 217 4.79 26.13 -11.34
CA PHE A 217 3.48 25.57 -11.69
C PHE A 217 3.62 24.15 -12.27
N PHE A 218 4.41 23.99 -13.33
CA PHE A 218 4.58 22.68 -13.99
C PHE A 218 5.17 21.64 -13.04
N GLN A 219 6.16 22.01 -12.21
CA GLN A 219 6.74 21.10 -11.23
C GLN A 219 5.70 20.63 -10.20
N ASN A 220 4.86 21.53 -9.68
CA ASN A 220 3.83 21.18 -8.70
C ASN A 220 2.75 20.28 -9.33
N VAL A 221 2.28 20.63 -10.54
CA VAL A 221 1.25 19.83 -11.24
C VAL A 221 1.76 18.44 -11.59
N ALA A 222 3.02 18.31 -12.00
CA ALA A 222 3.63 17.00 -12.29
C ALA A 222 3.65 16.09 -11.05
N PHE A 223 4.04 16.61 -9.88
CA PHE A 223 4.00 15.83 -8.64
C PHE A 223 2.57 15.48 -8.21
N MET A 224 1.60 16.36 -8.41
CA MET A 224 0.20 16.01 -8.18
C MET A 224 -0.28 14.90 -9.11
N GLY A 225 0.15 14.91 -10.38
CA GLY A 225 -0.11 13.81 -11.33
C GLY A 225 0.53 12.50 -10.88
N HIS A 226 1.78 12.55 -10.42
CA HIS A 226 2.50 11.41 -9.83
C HIS A 226 1.75 10.82 -8.63
N ASP A 227 1.34 11.66 -7.68
CA ASP A 227 0.64 11.21 -6.46
C ASP A 227 -0.75 10.63 -6.78
N ALA A 228 -1.41 11.15 -7.83
CA ALA A 228 -2.64 10.58 -8.37
C ALA A 228 -2.41 9.19 -9.00
N GLY A 229 -1.29 8.99 -9.69
CA GLY A 229 -0.88 7.68 -10.22
C GLY A 229 -0.71 6.62 -9.14
N HIS A 230 -0.21 7.01 -7.96
CA HIS A 230 -0.12 6.12 -6.79
C HIS A 230 -1.43 5.98 -6.01
N PHE A 231 -2.55 6.52 -6.52
CA PHE A 231 -3.85 6.53 -5.83
C PHE A 231 -3.79 7.09 -4.40
N SER A 232 -2.87 8.05 -4.18
CA SER A 232 -2.52 8.56 -2.86
C SER A 232 -3.19 9.90 -2.52
N ILE A 233 -4.03 10.44 -3.42
CA ILE A 233 -4.74 11.70 -3.17
C ILE A 233 -6.04 11.44 -2.42
N THR A 234 -6.98 10.71 -3.02
CA THR A 234 -8.28 10.42 -2.41
C THR A 234 -8.36 9.00 -1.85
N GLY A 235 -7.43 8.12 -2.22
CA GLY A 235 -7.50 6.69 -1.90
C GLY A 235 -8.55 5.93 -2.73
N SER A 236 -9.14 6.57 -3.72
CA SER A 236 -10.09 5.97 -4.67
C SER A 236 -9.44 5.84 -6.04
N LEU A 237 -9.36 4.61 -6.53
CA LEU A 237 -8.86 4.30 -7.88
C LEU A 237 -9.55 5.13 -8.96
N THR A 238 -10.86 5.35 -8.84
CA THR A 238 -11.63 6.07 -9.85
C THR A 238 -11.34 7.57 -9.85
N TYR A 239 -11.39 8.22 -8.69
CA TYR A 239 -11.17 9.66 -8.61
C TYR A 239 -9.73 10.04 -8.92
N ASP A 240 -8.77 9.29 -8.37
CA ASP A 240 -7.36 9.57 -8.60
C ASP A 240 -6.95 9.29 -10.05
N PHE A 241 -7.57 8.31 -10.72
CA PHE A 241 -7.40 8.12 -12.16
C PHE A 241 -7.81 9.36 -12.98
N TYR A 242 -8.98 9.94 -12.70
CA TYR A 242 -9.42 11.15 -13.42
C TYR A 242 -8.55 12.37 -13.09
N ILE A 243 -8.12 12.52 -11.83
CA ILE A 243 -7.20 13.59 -11.43
C ILE A 243 -5.88 13.44 -12.19
N GLY A 244 -5.31 12.23 -12.24
CA GLY A 244 -4.08 11.94 -12.97
C GLY A 244 -4.22 12.15 -14.49
N LEU A 245 -5.37 11.83 -15.08
CA LEU A 245 -5.60 12.01 -16.51
C LEU A 245 -5.57 13.50 -16.90
N ILE A 246 -6.11 14.36 -16.03
CA ILE A 246 -6.10 15.80 -16.23
C ILE A 246 -4.72 16.37 -15.92
N LEU A 247 -4.18 16.11 -14.72
CA LEU A 247 -2.96 16.76 -14.24
C LEU A 247 -1.68 16.15 -14.83
N GLY A 248 -1.57 14.83 -14.87
CA GLY A 248 -0.44 14.10 -15.46
C GLY A 248 -0.50 14.15 -16.98
N ASN A 249 -1.45 13.43 -17.58
CA ASN A 249 -1.46 13.26 -19.03
C ASN A 249 -1.73 14.57 -19.78
N THR A 250 -2.85 15.25 -19.48
CA THR A 250 -3.29 16.40 -20.30
C THR A 250 -2.42 17.64 -20.09
N LEU A 251 -2.13 18.02 -18.84
CA LEU A 251 -1.41 19.26 -18.55
C LEU A 251 0.11 19.13 -18.63
N THR A 252 0.68 17.96 -18.32
CA THR A 252 2.15 17.77 -18.31
C THR A 252 2.65 16.84 -19.41
N GLY A 253 1.78 16.08 -20.07
CA GLY A 253 2.17 15.10 -21.09
C GLY A 253 2.80 13.83 -20.50
N ILE A 254 2.80 13.66 -19.18
CA ILE A 254 3.34 12.48 -18.51
C ILE A 254 2.26 11.42 -18.41
N ASP A 255 2.53 10.23 -18.94
CA ASP A 255 1.56 9.13 -18.92
C ASP A 255 1.42 8.54 -17.51
N LEU A 256 0.17 8.42 -17.07
CA LEU A 256 -0.21 7.74 -15.83
C LEU A 256 0.34 6.32 -15.71
N GLY A 257 0.53 5.58 -16.81
CA GLY A 257 1.04 4.21 -16.79
C GLY A 257 2.50 4.06 -16.33
N TRP A 258 3.19 5.17 -16.06
CA TRP A 258 4.46 5.15 -15.33
C TRP A 258 4.34 4.80 -13.84
N TRP A 259 3.12 4.91 -13.27
CA TRP A 259 2.82 4.71 -11.84
C TRP A 259 1.69 3.70 -11.67
#